data_AF-A0A952AIU7-F1
#
_entry.id   AF-A0A952AIU7-F1
#
_cell.length_a   1.000
_cell.length_b   1.000
_cell.length_c   1.000
_cell.angle_alpha   90.00
_cell.angle_beta   90.00
_cell.angle_gamma   90.00
#
_symmetry.space_group_name_H-M   'P 1'
#
loop_
_entity.id
_entity.type
_entity.pdbx_description
1 polymer ?
#
loop_
_entity_poly.entity_id
_entity_poly.type
_entity_poly.pdbx_seq_one_letter_code
_entity_poly.pdbx_strand_id
1 'polypeptide(L)'
;MKNILLVIIIALKLQGCVSTKINSMQFEKIIYHSSMCFGSCPMLDIEINKNKEVKLKRQLFKIKAEVDSLNSGNFKGKLSNKQM
;
A
#
# COMPACT_ATOMS: atom_id res chain seq x y z
N MET A 1 15.16 -41.69 39.91
CA MET A 1 15.23 -41.49 38.44
C MET A 1 13.91 -41.02 37.82
N LYS A 2 12.74 -41.48 38.30
CA LYS A 2 11.41 -41.10 37.78
C LYS A 2 11.10 -39.59 37.85
N ASN A 3 11.58 -38.90 38.90
CA ASN A 3 11.36 -37.45 39.06
C ASN A 3 12.21 -36.59 38.11
N ILE A 4 13.38 -37.09 37.68
CA ILE A 4 14.25 -36.39 36.71
C ILE A 4 13.61 -36.41 35.32
N LEU A 5 12.95 -37.53 34.95
CA LEU A 5 12.24 -37.66 33.68
C LEU A 5 11.08 -36.66 33.56
N LEU A 6 10.39 -36.39 34.68
CA LEU A 6 9.29 -35.42 34.76
C LEU A 6 9.74 -33.98 34.52
N VAL A 7 10.93 -33.61 35.01
CA VAL A 7 11.50 -32.27 34.83
C VAL A 7 11.86 -31.99 33.36
N ILE A 8 12.37 -33.00 32.65
CA ILE A 8 12.74 -32.88 31.22
C ILE A 8 11.50 -32.69 30.34
N ILE A 9 10.39 -33.37 30.65
CA ILE A 9 9.12 -33.25 29.90
C ILE A 9 8.49 -31.86 30.07
N ILE A 10 8.65 -31.23 31.24
CA ILE A 10 8.16 -29.87 31.51
C ILE A 10 9.03 -28.83 30.79
N ALA A 11 10.35 -29.03 30.74
CA ALA A 11 11.27 -28.12 30.04
C ALA A 11 11.05 -28.09 28.51
N LEU A 12 10.64 -29.21 27.91
CA LEU A 12 10.34 -29.32 26.47
C LEU A 12 9.08 -28.55 26.03
N LYS A 13 8.18 -28.19 26.96
CA LYS A 13 6.95 -27.42 26.65
C LYS A 13 7.19 -25.92 26.49
N LEU A 14 8.38 -25.41 26.84
CA LEU A 14 8.70 -23.98 26.88
C LEU A 14 9.32 -23.42 25.60
N GLN A 15 9.60 -24.25 24.60
CA GLN A 15 10.06 -23.77 23.29
C GLN A 15 8.88 -23.47 22.36
N GLY A 16 8.04 -22.52 22.80
CA GLY A 16 7.07 -21.90 21.91
C GLY A 16 7.81 -20.94 20.98
N CYS A 17 7.74 -21.19 19.67
CA CYS A 17 8.23 -20.26 18.67
C CYS A 17 7.37 -18.98 18.77
N VAL A 18 7.89 -17.93 19.42
CA VAL A 18 7.27 -16.61 19.40
C VAL A 18 7.43 -16.09 17.98
N SER A 19 6.40 -16.31 17.16
CA SER A 19 6.25 -15.56 15.91
C SER A 19 5.99 -14.12 16.32
N THR A 20 7.04 -13.32 16.38
CA THR A 20 6.94 -11.86 16.50
C THR A 20 6.06 -11.41 15.34
N LYS A 21 4.80 -11.11 15.66
CA LYS A 21 3.87 -10.45 14.75
C LYS A 21 4.62 -9.23 14.24
N ILE A 22 5.07 -9.29 12.98
CA ILE A 22 5.73 -8.17 12.33
C ILE A 22 4.76 -7.00 12.52
N ASN A 23 5.19 -5.96 13.25
CA ASN A 23 4.41 -4.74 13.41
C ASN A 23 3.90 -4.37 12.02
N SER A 24 2.58 -4.36 11.86
CA SER A 24 1.94 -4.11 10.56
C SER A 24 2.60 -2.89 9.95
N MET A 25 3.20 -3.01 8.76
CA MET A 25 3.85 -1.86 8.09
C MET A 25 2.89 -0.67 8.11
N GLN A 26 3.25 0.38 8.86
CA GLN A 26 2.51 1.63 8.87
C GLN A 26 3.13 2.55 7.83
N PHE A 27 2.54 2.57 6.64
CA PHE A 27 2.97 3.48 5.58
C PHE A 27 2.49 4.89 5.90
N GLU A 28 3.40 5.86 5.86
CA GLU A 28 3.03 7.28 5.94
C GLU A 28 2.26 7.72 4.69
N LYS A 29 2.70 7.23 3.53
CA LYS A 29 2.08 7.50 2.22
C LYS A 29 2.40 6.41 1.20
N ILE A 30 1.51 6.26 0.23
CA ILE A 30 1.68 5.51 -1.01
C ILE A 30 1.81 6.54 -2.13
N ILE A 31 2.85 6.38 -2.96
CA ILE A 31 3.08 7.22 -4.14
C ILE A 31 3.07 6.31 -5.36
N TYR A 32 2.32 6.70 -6.38
CA TYR A 32 2.27 6.01 -7.66
C TYR A 32 2.45 7.01 -8.79
N HIS A 33 3.30 6.63 -9.75
CA HIS A 33 3.54 7.37 -10.98
C HIS A 33 3.35 6.44 -12.16
N SER A 34 2.51 6.83 -13.13
CA SER A 34 2.50 6.20 -14.45
C SER A 34 3.19 7.10 -15.46
N SER A 35 3.80 6.50 -16.48
CA SER A 35 4.32 7.21 -17.64
C SER A 35 3.29 7.25 -18.77
N MET A 36 3.57 8.04 -19.79
CA MET A 36 2.81 7.98 -21.05
C MET A 36 2.86 6.58 -21.67
N CYS A 37 1.79 6.21 -22.37
CA CYS A 37 1.65 4.97 -23.13
C CYS A 37 1.40 5.29 -24.62
N PHE A 38 1.64 4.32 -25.51
CA PHE A 38 1.12 4.40 -26.88
C PHE A 38 -0.37 4.07 -26.89
N GLY A 39 -1.22 5.08 -26.71
CA GLY A 39 -2.67 4.93 -26.66
C GLY A 39 -3.35 6.10 -25.94
N SER A 40 -4.58 5.87 -25.48
CA SER A 40 -5.39 6.87 -24.75
C SER A 40 -5.17 6.86 -23.24
N CYS A 41 -4.14 6.17 -22.73
CA CYS A 41 -3.92 6.05 -21.29
C CYS A 41 -3.53 7.41 -20.68
N PRO A 42 -4.11 7.78 -19.53
CA PRO A 42 -3.64 8.94 -18.80
C PRO A 42 -2.29 8.70 -18.13
N MET A 43 -1.50 9.76 -18.01
CA MET A 43 -0.40 9.83 -17.05
C MET A 43 -0.96 10.25 -15.69
N LEU A 44 -0.59 9.53 -14.63
CA LEU A 44 -1.14 9.66 -13.28
C LEU A 44 -0.02 9.86 -12.29
N ASP A 45 -0.12 10.89 -11.46
CA ASP A 45 0.62 11.03 -10.21
C ASP A 45 -0.39 10.93 -9.06
N ILE A 46 -0.27 9.89 -8.23
CA ILE A 46 -1.17 9.63 -7.09
C ILE A 46 -0.37 9.64 -5.80
N GLU A 47 -0.83 10.41 -4.82
CA GLU A 47 -0.36 10.38 -3.44
C GLU A 47 -1.54 10.04 -2.53
N ILE A 48 -1.40 8.99 -1.71
CA ILE A 48 -2.37 8.61 -0.69
C ILE A 48 -1.64 8.58 0.64
N ASN A 49 -2.02 9.43 1.59
CA ASN A 49 -1.38 9.44 2.91
C ASN A 49 -2.10 8.53 3.93
N LYS A 50 -1.50 8.36 5.11
CA LYS A 50 -2.07 7.58 6.23
C LYS A 50 -3.45 8.06 6.69
N ASN A 51 -3.80 9.32 6.43
CA ASN A 51 -5.10 9.91 6.73
C ASN A 51 -6.14 9.63 5.63
N LYS A 52 -5.79 8.81 4.64
CA LYS A 52 -6.59 8.46 3.46
C LYS A 52 -6.88 9.64 2.54
N GLU A 53 -6.14 10.74 2.68
CA GLU A 53 -6.24 11.87 1.75
C GLU A 53 -5.54 11.51 0.45
N VAL A 54 -6.22 11.76 -0.65
CA VAL A 54 -5.76 11.46 -2.01
C VAL A 54 -5.49 12.76 -2.74
N LYS A 55 -4.29 12.87 -3.33
CA LYS A 55 -3.99 13.86 -4.36
C LYS A 55 -3.75 13.09 -5.65
N LEU A 56 -4.46 13.47 -6.70
CA LEU A 56 -4.30 12.90 -8.03
C LEU A 56 -4.02 14.03 -9.01
N LYS A 57 -2.94 13.91 -9.77
CA LYS A 57 -2.76 14.67 -11.01
C LYS A 57 -2.95 13.71 -12.17
N ARG A 58 -3.86 14.06 -13.08
CA ARG A 58 -4.18 13.27 -14.27
C ARG A 58 -3.92 14.11 -15.51
N GLN A 59 -3.09 13.60 -16.40
CA GLN A 59 -2.85 14.18 -17.72
C GLN A 59 -3.35 13.23 -18.80
N LEU A 60 -4.23 13.73 -19.65
CA LEU A 60 -4.62 13.09 -20.90
C LEU A 60 -3.86 13.73 -22.04
N PHE A 61 -3.68 12.95 -23.11
CA PHE A 61 -2.95 13.38 -24.29
C PHE A 61 -3.84 13.23 -25.52
N LYS A 62 -3.72 14.20 -26.42
CA LYS A 62 -4.23 14.13 -27.79
C LYS A 62 -3.20 13.41 -28.68
N ILE A 63 -3.47 13.38 -29.98
CA ILE A 63 -2.56 12.89 -31.01
C ILE A 63 -1.21 13.63 -30.88
N LYS A 64 -0.09 12.91 -31.09
CA LYS A 64 1.29 13.44 -31.00
C LYS A 64 1.74 13.90 -29.59
N ALA A 65 1.21 13.28 -28.53
CA ALA A 65 1.62 13.55 -27.16
C ALA A 65 1.35 14.99 -26.67
N GLU A 66 0.45 15.73 -27.33
CA GLU A 66 -0.01 17.03 -26.86
C GLU A 66 -0.92 16.85 -25.63
N VAL A 67 -0.71 17.62 -24.56
CA VAL A 67 -1.58 17.53 -23.37
C VAL A 67 -2.98 18.08 -23.68
N ASP A 68 -4.01 17.28 -23.39
CA ASP A 68 -5.39 17.74 -23.39
C ASP A 68 -5.71 18.47 -22.08
N SER A 69 -5.43 19.77 -22.05
CA SER A 69 -5.61 20.62 -20.86
C SER A 69 -7.05 20.73 -20.40
N LEU A 70 -8.04 20.60 -21.30
CA LEU A 70 -9.46 20.68 -20.96
C LEU A 70 -9.91 19.48 -20.13
N ASN A 71 -9.37 18.29 -20.44
CA ASN A 71 -9.73 17.05 -19.78
C ASN A 71 -8.68 16.57 -18.77
N SER A 72 -7.60 17.32 -18.58
CA SER A 72 -6.55 17.08 -17.58
C SER A 72 -6.77 17.93 -16.34
N GLY A 73 -6.21 17.51 -15.20
CA GLY A 73 -6.35 18.32 -13.99
C GLY A 73 -5.80 17.69 -12.73
N ASN A 74 -5.97 18.43 -11.64
CA ASN A 74 -5.61 18.02 -10.30
C ASN A 74 -6.88 17.79 -9.48
N PHE A 75 -6.92 16.69 -8.75
CA PHE A 75 -8.05 16.25 -7.96
C PHE A 75 -7.59 16.00 -6.53
N LYS A 76 -8.46 16.34 -5.58
CA LYS A 76 -8.28 16.03 -4.16
C LYS A 76 -9.49 15.25 -3.68
N GLY A 77 -9.24 14.24 -2.86
CA GLY A 77 -10.30 13.39 -2.31
C GLY A 77 -9.87 12.72 -1.01
N LYS A 78 -10.76 11.88 -0.48
CA LYS A 78 -10.50 11.07 0.71
C LYS A 78 -11.08 9.67 0.50
N LEU A 79 -10.29 8.62 0.74
CA LEU A 79 -10.79 7.25 0.60
C LEU A 79 -11.84 6.97 1.67
N SER A 80 -12.94 6.37 1.25
CA SER A 80 -13.94 5.83 2.17
C SER A 80 -13.53 4.43 2.63
N ASN A 81 -14.12 3.96 3.73
CA ASN A 81 -13.96 2.57 4.17
C ASN A 81 -14.92 1.61 3.44
N LYS A 82 -15.74 2.11 2.51
CA LYS A 82 -16.63 1.26 1.72
C LYS A 82 -15.80 0.55 0.64
N GLN A 83 -15.88 -0.76 0.62
CA GLN A 83 -15.38 -1.57 -0.48
C GLN A 83 -16.33 -1.36 -1.67
N MET A 84 -15.75 -1.09 -2.85
CA MET A 84 -16.51 -0.99 -4.11
C MET A 84 -16.94 -2.37 -4.59
#